data_AF-A0A7W7RSJ4-F1
#
_entry.id   AF-A0A7W7RSJ4-F1
#
_cell.length_a   1.000
_cell.length_b   1.000
_cell.length_c   1.000
_cell.angle_alpha   90.00
_cell.angle_beta   90.00
_cell.angle_gamma   90.00
#
_symmetry.space_group_name_H-M   'P 1'
#
loop_
_entity.id
_entity.type
_entity.pdbx_description
1 polymer ?
#
loop_
_entity_poly.entity_id
_entity_poly.type
_entity_poly.pdbx_seq_one_letter_code
_entity_poly.pdbx_strand_id
1 'polypeptide(L)'
;MPCWRLPGLSGETGAAAGACLNSRDRNLLGFRRDLLTAAAYGVDQFLFVYGDKPTAGGRTSDLNVRAMIEEVRAASQEAAFAGTRPFRVGTATGLRPLPAWKRTADFVFVQVSFSMEALLRWREATPVDVPVYAGVMVLASEAHARRLAAVIPDIDIPQKLVEKVSGDRDAGVEAACEQVLRIRESGAFDGIHLIPVARYREVAARLESVLA
;
A
#
# COMPACT_ATOMS: atom_id res chain seq x y z
N MET A 1 8.76 0.00 -2.95
CA MET A 1 7.42 0.24 -3.54
C MET A 1 7.19 1.73 -3.62
N PRO A 2 6.80 2.31 -4.78
CA PRO A 2 6.58 3.75 -4.86
C PRO A 2 5.24 4.11 -4.18
N CYS A 3 5.32 4.77 -3.02
CA CYS A 3 4.21 5.51 -2.45
C CYS A 3 4.39 6.97 -2.86
N TRP A 4 3.38 7.56 -3.48
CA TRP A 4 3.41 8.96 -3.89
C TRP A 4 2.69 9.80 -2.83
N ARG A 5 3.43 10.68 -2.16
CA ARG A 5 2.82 11.79 -1.44
C ARG A 5 2.34 12.81 -2.45
N LEU A 6 1.07 13.17 -2.39
CA LEU A 6 0.50 14.16 -3.29
C LEU A 6 1.00 15.56 -2.91
N PRO A 7 1.28 16.45 -3.88
CA PRO A 7 1.63 17.84 -3.59
C PRO A 7 0.47 18.53 -2.84
N GLY A 8 0.80 19.29 -1.78
CA GLY A 8 -0.16 20.15 -1.07
C GLY A 8 -0.34 19.88 0.44
N LEU A 9 0.14 18.75 0.97
CA LEU A 9 -0.06 18.40 2.39
C LEU A 9 1.16 18.50 3.31
N SER A 10 2.36 18.73 2.78
CA SER A 10 3.55 19.19 3.52
C SER A 10 4.73 19.18 2.55
N GLY A 11 5.07 20.34 1.97
CA GLY A 11 6.38 20.77 1.45
C GLY A 11 7.30 19.88 0.57
N GLU A 12 7.11 18.57 0.45
CA GLU A 12 8.04 17.66 -0.23
C GLU A 12 7.25 16.72 -1.15
N THR A 13 7.30 16.98 -2.44
CA THR A 13 7.04 15.99 -3.48
C THR A 13 8.16 14.95 -3.45
N GLY A 14 7.91 13.80 -2.85
CA GLY A 14 8.89 12.74 -2.75
C GLY A 14 8.25 11.36 -2.66
N ALA A 15 8.65 10.45 -3.56
CA ALA A 15 8.39 9.03 -3.38
C ALA A 15 9.23 8.54 -2.19
N ALA A 16 8.59 8.31 -1.04
CA ALA A 16 9.30 7.71 0.08
C ALA A 16 9.55 6.23 -0.25
N ALA A 17 10.82 5.86 -0.38
CA ALA A 17 11.22 4.48 -0.64
C ALA A 17 10.99 3.63 0.62
N GLY A 18 9.81 3.00 0.70
CA GLY A 18 9.49 2.03 1.75
C GLY A 18 9.79 0.59 1.31
N ALA A 19 10.27 -0.23 2.24
CA ALA A 19 10.39 -1.68 2.09
C ALA A 19 9.05 -2.37 2.38
N CYS A 20 8.58 -3.23 1.48
CA CYS A 20 7.39 -4.04 1.71
C CYS A 20 7.82 -5.44 2.15
N LEU A 21 7.44 -5.85 3.36
CA LEU A 21 7.83 -7.14 3.93
C LEU A 21 6.60 -8.02 4.16
N ASN A 22 6.66 -9.24 3.63
CA ASN A 22 5.64 -10.26 3.81
C ASN A 22 5.93 -11.09 5.07
N SER A 23 4.95 -11.19 5.98
CA SER A 23 5.12 -11.93 7.23
C SER A 23 5.24 -13.45 7.04
N ARG A 24 4.71 -14.01 5.94
CA ARG A 24 4.73 -15.47 5.71
C ARG A 24 6.14 -16.04 5.60
N ASP A 25 7.00 -15.39 4.83
CA ASP A 25 8.25 -16.01 4.41
C ASP A 25 9.37 -15.82 5.45
N ARG A 26 8.98 -15.51 6.70
CA ARG A 26 9.86 -14.96 7.72
C ARG A 26 9.65 -15.63 9.07
N ASN A 27 10.75 -16.08 9.67
CA ASN A 27 10.81 -16.28 11.12
C ASN A 27 11.37 -15.01 11.79
N LEU A 28 11.35 -14.97 13.13
CA LEU A 28 11.80 -13.82 13.91
C LEU A 28 13.26 -13.42 13.60
N LEU A 29 14.17 -14.40 13.53
CA LEU A 29 15.58 -14.16 13.24
C LEU A 29 15.79 -13.56 11.84
N GLY A 30 15.10 -14.11 10.84
CA GLY A 30 15.10 -13.57 9.49
C GLY A 30 14.60 -12.13 9.48
N PHE A 31 13.50 -11.84 10.17
CA PHE A 31 12.98 -10.49 10.28
C PHE A 31 13.95 -9.51 10.97
N ARG A 32 14.58 -9.90 12.08
CA ARG A 32 15.61 -9.07 12.74
C ARG A 32 16.79 -8.76 11.82
N ARG A 33 17.25 -9.73 11.03
CA ARG A 33 18.30 -9.51 10.02
C ARG A 33 17.89 -8.45 9.00
N ASP A 34 16.64 -8.49 8.53
CA ASP A 34 16.12 -7.48 7.61
C ASP A 34 16.05 -6.08 8.24
N LEU A 35 15.71 -5.95 9.53
CA LEU A 35 15.75 -4.66 10.24
C LEU A 35 17.17 -4.10 10.32
N LEU A 36 18.15 -4.92 10.70
CA LEU A 36 19.56 -4.50 10.73
C LEU A 36 20.07 -4.08 9.35
N THR A 37 19.68 -4.83 8.33
CA THR A 37 20.03 -4.53 6.94
C THR A 37 19.42 -3.19 6.53
N ALA A 38 18.13 -2.98 6.79
CA ALA A 38 17.45 -1.73 6.48
C ALA A 38 18.09 -0.53 7.18
N ALA A 39 18.41 -0.64 8.48
CA ALA A 39 19.14 0.38 9.22
C ALA A 39 20.49 0.72 8.56
N ALA A 40 21.27 -0.28 8.17
CA ALA A 40 22.56 -0.09 7.51
C ALA A 40 22.45 0.64 6.15
N TYR A 41 21.35 0.43 5.42
CA TYR A 41 21.07 1.10 4.15
C TYR A 41 20.25 2.39 4.29
N GLY A 42 19.94 2.83 5.52
CA GLY A 42 19.13 4.02 5.76
C GLY A 42 17.65 3.88 5.36
N VAL A 43 17.16 2.66 5.21
CA VAL A 43 15.74 2.37 4.98
C VAL A 43 15.03 2.33 6.32
N ASP A 44 14.17 3.32 6.55
CA ASP A 44 13.48 3.52 7.82
C ASP A 44 11.96 3.40 7.73
N GLN A 45 11.41 3.06 6.56
CA GLN A 45 9.98 2.89 6.35
C GLN A 45 9.64 1.48 5.87
N PHE A 46 8.70 0.84 6.55
CA PHE A 46 8.22 -0.48 6.20
C PHE A 46 6.71 -0.51 6.00
N LEU A 47 6.27 -1.29 5.02
CA LEU A 47 4.90 -1.75 4.90
C LEU A 47 4.86 -3.25 5.20
N PHE A 48 4.15 -3.64 6.25
CA PHE A 48 3.98 -5.04 6.59
C PHE A 48 2.66 -5.58 6.02
N VAL A 49 2.78 -6.67 5.27
CA VAL A 49 1.67 -7.36 4.62
C VAL A 49 1.66 -8.84 4.98
N TYR A 50 0.46 -9.42 4.96
CA TYR A 50 0.30 -10.87 5.00
C TYR A 50 0.26 -11.37 3.55
N GLY A 51 1.12 -12.32 3.16
CA GLY A 51 1.10 -12.87 1.79
C GLY A 51 -0.08 -13.80 1.48
N ASP A 52 -0.05 -14.48 0.33
CA ASP A 52 -1.02 -15.53 -0.15
C ASP A 52 -0.81 -16.97 0.38
N LYS A 53 -1.77 -17.61 1.08
CA LYS A 53 -1.57 -18.93 1.75
C LYS A 53 -0.80 -19.92 0.85
N PRO A 54 0.30 -20.56 1.33
CA PRO A 54 1.09 -21.43 0.47
C PRO A 54 0.30 -22.70 0.19
N THR A 55 0.29 -23.15 -1.06
CA THR A 55 -0.36 -24.39 -1.50
C THR A 55 0.38 -25.65 -1.03
N ALA A 56 1.62 -25.52 -0.53
CA ALA A 56 2.40 -26.62 0.03
C ALA A 56 3.46 -26.13 1.02
N GLY A 57 3.74 -26.92 2.06
CA GLY A 57 4.85 -26.72 3.00
C GLY A 57 4.42 -26.06 4.31
N GLY A 58 4.17 -26.90 5.33
CA GLY A 58 4.01 -26.43 6.71
C GLY A 58 5.34 -25.98 7.28
N ARG A 59 5.60 -24.67 7.24
CA ARG A 59 6.59 -24.03 8.11
C ARG A 59 5.84 -23.17 9.11
N THR A 60 6.04 -23.50 10.38
CA THR A 60 5.61 -22.76 11.56
C THR A 60 6.39 -21.45 11.64
N SER A 61 5.95 -20.42 10.94
CA SER A 61 6.35 -19.05 11.28
C SER A 61 5.19 -18.37 12.01
N ASP A 62 5.34 -18.19 13.32
CA ASP A 62 4.39 -17.45 14.18
C ASP A 62 4.38 -15.94 13.88
N LEU A 63 5.26 -15.48 12.99
CA LEU A 63 5.39 -14.08 12.63
C LEU A 63 4.21 -13.65 11.73
N ASN A 64 3.25 -12.99 12.36
CA ASN A 64 2.17 -12.27 11.68
C ASN A 64 2.48 -10.77 11.67
N VAL A 65 1.70 -10.00 10.90
CA VAL A 65 1.90 -8.53 10.78
C VAL A 65 1.90 -7.84 12.14
N ARG A 66 1.03 -8.25 13.08
CA ARG A 66 0.98 -7.67 14.43
C ARG A 66 2.29 -7.94 15.19
N ALA A 67 2.77 -9.18 15.20
CA ALA A 67 4.04 -9.55 15.83
C ALA A 67 5.23 -8.81 15.20
N MET A 68 5.21 -8.56 13.88
CA MET A 68 6.24 -7.74 13.23
C MET A 68 6.24 -6.29 13.73
N ILE A 69 5.06 -5.67 13.91
CA ILE A 69 4.97 -4.32 14.46
C ILE A 69 5.52 -4.30 15.89
N GLU A 70 5.07 -5.22 16.73
CA GLU A 70 5.52 -5.35 18.13
C GLU A 70 7.05 -5.53 18.20
N GLU A 71 7.61 -6.35 17.32
CA GLU A 71 9.04 -6.59 17.23
C GLU A 71 9.83 -5.34 16.78
N VAL A 72 9.33 -4.55 15.82
CA VAL A 72 10.00 -3.27 15.47
C VAL A 72 10.02 -2.32 16.65
N ARG A 73 8.91 -2.23 17.40
CA ARG A 73 8.85 -1.37 18.59
C ARG A 73 9.85 -1.82 19.64
N ALA A 74 9.97 -3.12 19.89
CA ALA A 74 10.96 -3.68 20.81
C ALA A 74 12.40 -3.43 20.32
N ALA A 75 12.69 -3.76 19.05
CA ALA A 75 14.00 -3.61 18.45
C ALA A 75 14.51 -2.17 18.47
N SER A 76 13.61 -1.18 18.32
CA SER A 76 13.98 0.25 18.37
C SER A 76 14.60 0.70 19.70
N GLN A 77 14.45 -0.09 20.77
CA GLN A 77 15.02 0.17 22.11
C GLN A 77 16.34 -0.57 22.34
N GLU A 78 16.76 -1.44 21.42
CA GLU A 78 18.00 -2.21 21.55
C GLU A 78 19.23 -1.38 21.14
N ALA A 79 20.35 -1.58 21.82
CA ALA A 79 21.60 -0.88 21.53
C ALA A 79 22.10 -1.07 20.09
N ALA A 80 21.73 -2.18 19.44
CA ALA A 80 22.05 -2.46 18.04
C ALA A 80 21.45 -1.45 17.05
N PHE A 81 20.39 -0.73 17.43
CA PHE A 81 19.74 0.30 16.64
C PHE A 81 19.99 1.71 17.20
N ALA A 82 20.91 1.84 18.17
CA ALA A 82 21.29 3.15 18.67
C ALA A 82 21.94 3.99 17.55
N GLY A 83 21.44 5.20 17.35
CA GLY A 83 21.93 6.12 16.32
C GLY A 83 21.37 5.89 14.91
N THR A 84 20.49 4.90 14.72
CA THR A 84 19.76 4.73 13.45
C THR A 84 18.52 5.62 13.41
N ARG A 85 17.99 5.90 12.21
CA ARG A 85 16.70 6.57 12.09
C ARG A 85 15.58 5.70 12.69
N PRO A 86 14.57 6.27 13.37
CA PRO A 86 13.45 5.51 13.88
C PRO A 86 12.67 4.83 12.75
N PHE A 87 12.40 3.53 12.92
CA PHE A 87 11.58 2.80 11.97
C PHE A 87 10.12 3.25 12.03
N ARG A 88 9.57 3.68 10.89
CA ARG A 88 8.14 3.88 10.69
C ARG A 88 7.52 2.67 10.01
N VAL A 89 6.40 2.22 10.55
CA VAL A 89 5.74 0.98 10.16
C VAL A 89 4.32 1.25 9.70
N GLY A 90 3.98 0.76 8.52
CA GLY A 90 2.65 0.80 7.96
C GLY A 90 1.97 -0.55 7.92
N THR A 91 0.65 -0.50 7.87
CA THR A 91 -0.20 -1.69 7.69
C THR A 91 -1.15 -1.51 6.51
N ALA A 92 -1.48 -2.63 5.84
CA ALA A 92 -2.48 -2.65 4.78
C ALA A 92 -3.86 -3.03 5.34
N THR A 93 -4.93 -2.43 4.82
CA THR A 93 -6.32 -2.77 5.20
C THR A 93 -7.25 -2.75 3.99
N GLY A 94 -8.22 -3.65 3.92
CA GLY A 94 -9.34 -3.50 3.00
C GLY A 94 -10.37 -2.49 3.52
N LEU A 95 -11.50 -2.37 2.83
CA LEU A 95 -12.63 -1.51 3.20
C LEU A 95 -13.49 -2.10 4.34
N ARG A 96 -12.83 -2.57 5.40
CA ARG A 96 -13.46 -3.12 6.61
C ARG A 96 -13.07 -2.30 7.83
N PRO A 97 -13.82 -2.35 8.93
CA PRO A 97 -13.45 -1.66 10.16
C PRO A 97 -12.01 -1.97 10.57
N LEU A 98 -11.23 -0.93 10.86
CA LEU A 98 -9.82 -1.06 11.17
C LEU A 98 -9.63 -1.71 12.55
N PRO A 99 -8.99 -2.89 12.66
CA PRO A 99 -8.70 -3.52 13.94
C PRO A 99 -7.89 -2.62 14.86
N ALA A 100 -8.16 -2.66 16.17
CA ALA A 100 -7.50 -1.80 17.15
C ALA A 100 -5.97 -1.87 17.08
N TRP A 101 -5.40 -3.07 16.93
CA TRP A 101 -3.94 -3.24 16.84
C TRP A 101 -3.32 -2.58 15.60
N LYS A 102 -4.07 -2.37 14.50
CA LYS A 102 -3.56 -1.68 13.31
C LYS A 102 -3.42 -0.17 13.52
N ARG A 103 -4.07 0.38 14.55
CA ARG A 103 -3.98 1.80 14.92
C ARG A 103 -2.65 2.16 15.59
N THR A 104 -1.82 1.16 15.93
CA THR A 104 -0.47 1.38 16.46
C THR A 104 0.60 1.52 15.37
N ALA A 105 0.21 1.33 14.10
CA ALA A 105 1.04 1.62 12.95
C ALA A 105 1.19 3.14 12.75
N ASP A 106 2.32 3.56 12.19
CA ASP A 106 2.65 4.97 11.91
C ASP A 106 1.94 5.51 10.66
N PHE A 107 1.39 4.62 9.83
CA PHE A 107 0.55 4.95 8.68
C PHE A 107 -0.27 3.74 8.21
N VAL A 108 -1.33 4.01 7.42
CA VAL A 108 -2.23 2.98 6.90
C VAL A 108 -2.32 3.07 5.39
N PHE A 109 -2.23 1.93 4.71
CA PHE A 109 -2.58 1.79 3.30
C PHE A 109 -3.94 1.12 3.17
N VAL A 110 -4.93 1.82 2.61
CA VAL A 110 -6.16 1.15 2.19
C VAL A 110 -5.91 0.47 0.84
N GLN A 111 -6.27 -0.80 0.76
CA GLN A 111 -6.11 -1.62 -0.44
C GLN A 111 -6.94 -1.04 -1.59
N VAL A 112 -6.59 -1.47 -2.80
CA VAL A 112 -7.23 -1.01 -4.04
C VAL A 112 -8.73 -1.22 -3.99
N SER A 113 -9.46 -0.17 -4.35
CA SER A 113 -10.88 -0.21 -4.65
C SER A 113 -11.12 0.61 -5.91
N PHE A 114 -11.97 0.13 -6.82
CA PHE A 114 -12.37 0.90 -8.01
C PHE A 114 -13.59 1.80 -7.75
N SER A 115 -14.06 1.89 -6.50
CA SER A 115 -15.20 2.71 -6.09
C SER A 115 -14.75 3.85 -5.17
N MET A 116 -14.83 5.08 -5.69
CA MET A 116 -14.52 6.28 -4.89
C MET A 116 -15.49 6.44 -3.71
N GLU A 117 -16.76 6.12 -3.92
CA GLU A 117 -17.79 6.16 -2.88
C GLU A 117 -17.46 5.19 -1.73
N ALA A 118 -17.00 3.98 -2.05
CA ALA A 118 -16.62 3.00 -1.04
C ALA A 118 -15.38 3.43 -0.24
N LEU A 119 -14.39 4.03 -0.91
CA LEU A 119 -13.21 4.62 -0.26
C LEU A 119 -13.59 5.74 0.72
N LEU A 120 -14.43 6.68 0.30
CA LEU A 120 -14.85 7.81 1.14
C LEU A 120 -15.67 7.36 2.34
N ARG A 121 -16.64 6.46 2.14
CA ARG A 121 -17.42 5.88 3.25
C ARG A 121 -16.54 5.19 4.28
N TRP A 122 -15.57 4.41 3.82
CA TRP A 122 -14.64 3.74 4.72
C TRP A 122 -13.78 4.75 5.49
N ARG A 123 -13.30 5.79 4.83
CA ARG A 123 -12.45 6.83 5.43
C ARG A 123 -13.19 7.64 6.49
N GLU A 124 -14.47 7.96 6.25
CA GLU A 124 -15.36 8.62 7.20
C GLU A 124 -15.64 7.74 8.42
N ALA A 125 -15.93 6.45 8.20
CA ALA A 125 -16.18 5.48 9.28
C ALA A 125 -14.91 5.07 10.05
N THR A 126 -13.71 5.46 9.58
CA THR A 126 -12.42 5.07 10.15
C THR A 126 -11.57 6.31 10.49
N PRO A 127 -11.96 7.09 11.51
CA PRO A 127 -11.11 8.17 12.00
C PRO A 127 -9.83 7.58 12.62
N VAL A 128 -8.68 8.07 12.16
CA VAL A 128 -7.34 7.77 12.67
C VAL A 128 -6.48 9.03 12.59
N ASP A 129 -5.56 9.17 13.54
CA ASP A 129 -4.65 10.33 13.64
C ASP A 129 -3.33 10.12 12.86
N VAL A 130 -3.22 9.00 12.13
CA VAL A 130 -2.05 8.65 11.33
C VAL A 130 -2.35 8.80 9.83
N PRO A 131 -1.33 9.08 9.00
CA PRO A 131 -1.53 9.21 7.56
C PRO A 131 -2.18 7.97 6.93
N VAL A 132 -3.16 8.21 6.05
CA VAL A 132 -3.89 7.19 5.31
C VAL A 132 -3.68 7.39 3.82
N TYR A 133 -3.15 6.35 3.16
CA TYR A 133 -2.87 6.36 1.73
C TYR A 133 -3.82 5.44 0.98
N ALA A 134 -4.40 5.92 -0.12
CA ALA A 134 -5.32 5.16 -0.95
C ALA A 134 -4.58 4.33 -2.01
N GLY A 135 -4.86 3.02 -2.08
CA GLY A 135 -4.37 2.14 -3.13
C GLY A 135 -5.09 2.41 -4.45
N VAL A 136 -4.32 2.70 -5.51
CA VAL A 136 -4.81 2.86 -6.87
C VAL A 136 -4.06 1.90 -7.78
N MET A 137 -4.77 1.12 -8.60
CA MET A 137 -4.17 0.16 -9.51
C MET A 137 -4.61 0.41 -10.94
N VAL A 138 -3.65 0.27 -11.87
CA VAL A 138 -3.95 0.25 -13.30
C VAL A 138 -4.52 -1.11 -13.70
N LEU A 139 -5.72 -1.11 -14.25
CA LEU A 139 -6.30 -2.32 -14.84
C LEU A 139 -5.72 -2.54 -16.25
N ALA A 140 -4.71 -3.40 -16.36
CA ALA A 140 -3.97 -3.59 -17.61
C ALA A 140 -4.72 -4.36 -18.73
N SER A 141 -5.66 -5.24 -18.39
CA SER A 141 -6.43 -6.04 -19.37
C SER A 141 -7.65 -6.70 -18.73
N GLU A 142 -8.55 -7.22 -19.55
CA GLU A 142 -9.66 -8.07 -19.11
C GLU A 142 -9.17 -9.36 -18.40
N ALA A 143 -8.09 -9.98 -18.93
CA ALA A 143 -7.47 -11.14 -18.28
C ALA A 143 -6.84 -10.78 -16.93
N HIS A 144 -6.31 -9.56 -16.79
CA HIS A 144 -5.84 -9.05 -15.50
C HIS A 144 -7.01 -8.86 -14.53
N ALA A 145 -8.14 -8.30 -14.99
CA ALA A 145 -9.36 -8.16 -14.17
C ALA A 145 -9.83 -9.50 -13.61
N ARG A 146 -9.94 -10.53 -14.45
CA ARG A 146 -10.34 -11.88 -14.02
C ARG A 146 -9.39 -12.45 -12.96
N ARG A 147 -8.08 -12.26 -13.12
CA ARG A 147 -7.09 -12.71 -12.13
C ARG A 147 -7.23 -11.97 -10.80
N LEU A 148 -7.43 -10.65 -10.83
CA LEU A 148 -7.63 -9.87 -9.61
C LEU A 148 -8.89 -10.34 -8.86
N ALA A 149 -10.01 -10.52 -9.57
CA ALA A 149 -11.25 -11.01 -8.97
C ALA A 149 -11.14 -12.40 -8.34
N ALA A 150 -10.24 -13.25 -8.87
CA ALA A 150 -9.98 -14.58 -8.31
C ALA A 150 -9.06 -14.58 -7.08
N VAL A 151 -8.15 -13.60 -6.97
CA VAL A 151 -7.09 -13.58 -5.95
C VAL A 151 -7.41 -12.63 -4.80
N ILE A 152 -8.09 -11.52 -5.07
CA ILE A 152 -8.38 -10.48 -4.07
C ILE A 152 -9.83 -10.64 -3.63
N PRO A 153 -10.09 -11.13 -2.39
CA PRO A 153 -11.44 -11.22 -1.88
C PRO A 153 -12.12 -9.85 -1.87
N ASP A 154 -13.40 -9.82 -2.22
CA ASP A 154 -14.26 -8.64 -2.18
C ASP A 154 -13.82 -7.48 -3.10
N ILE A 155 -12.93 -7.72 -4.07
CA ILE A 155 -12.61 -6.69 -5.07
C ILE A 155 -13.78 -6.53 -6.05
N ASP A 156 -14.36 -5.34 -6.07
CA ASP A 156 -15.38 -4.97 -7.05
C ASP A 156 -14.73 -4.19 -8.19
N ILE A 157 -14.73 -4.79 -9.39
CA ILE A 157 -14.18 -4.20 -10.61
C ILE A 157 -15.35 -3.85 -11.53
N PRO A 158 -15.60 -2.56 -11.82
CA PRO A 158 -16.72 -2.15 -12.66
C PRO A 158 -16.64 -2.80 -14.04
N GLN A 159 -17.70 -3.52 -14.45
CA GLN A 159 -17.75 -4.19 -15.75
C GLN A 159 -17.51 -3.23 -16.92
N LYS A 160 -18.01 -1.98 -16.81
CA LYS A 160 -17.74 -0.91 -17.79
C LYS A 160 -16.25 -0.61 -17.94
N LEU A 161 -15.47 -0.68 -16.87
CA LEU A 161 -14.02 -0.49 -16.93
C LEU A 161 -13.35 -1.69 -17.61
N VAL A 162 -13.81 -2.90 -17.32
CA VAL A 162 -13.33 -4.14 -17.95
C VAL A 162 -13.55 -4.09 -19.47
N GLU A 163 -14.74 -3.69 -19.90
CA GLU A 163 -15.10 -3.52 -21.32
C GLU A 163 -14.23 -2.47 -22.01
N LYS A 164 -14.07 -1.30 -21.40
CA LYS A 164 -13.19 -0.24 -21.92
C LYS A 164 -11.75 -0.74 -22.09
N VAL A 165 -11.22 -1.42 -21.08
CA VAL A 165 -9.84 -1.95 -21.08
C VAL A 165 -9.64 -3.08 -22.10
N SER A 166 -10.70 -3.82 -22.42
CA SER A 166 -10.66 -4.86 -23.46
C SER A 166 -10.52 -4.25 -24.86
N GLY A 167 -11.19 -3.12 -25.11
CA GLY A 167 -11.08 -2.38 -26.38
C GLY A 167 -9.87 -1.45 -26.48
N ASP A 168 -9.41 -0.90 -25.35
CA ASP A 168 -8.28 0.03 -25.27
C ASP A 168 -7.51 -0.14 -23.95
N ARG A 169 -6.24 -0.55 -24.04
CA ARG A 169 -5.38 -0.74 -22.86
C ARG A 169 -5.04 0.58 -22.16
N ASP A 170 -5.15 1.73 -22.83
CA ASP A 170 -4.88 3.04 -22.24
C ASP A 170 -6.04 3.52 -21.36
N ALA A 171 -7.24 2.97 -21.55
CA ALA A 171 -8.39 3.23 -20.68
C ALA A 171 -8.11 2.85 -19.21
N GLY A 172 -7.27 1.84 -18.97
CA GLY A 172 -6.87 1.46 -17.61
C GLY A 172 -5.94 2.47 -16.94
N VAL A 173 -5.06 3.10 -17.74
CA VAL A 173 -4.18 4.18 -17.29
C VAL A 173 -5.01 5.44 -17.02
N GLU A 174 -5.92 5.76 -17.94
CA GLU A 174 -6.84 6.89 -17.79
C GLU A 174 -7.69 6.78 -16.53
N ALA A 175 -8.34 5.63 -16.30
CA ALA A 175 -9.17 5.41 -15.12
C ALA A 175 -8.37 5.52 -13.81
N ALA A 176 -7.13 5.01 -13.79
CA ALA A 176 -6.26 5.15 -12.62
C ALA A 176 -5.85 6.61 -12.37
N CYS A 177 -5.54 7.38 -13.42
CA CYS A 177 -5.22 8.80 -13.31
C CYS A 177 -6.44 9.61 -12.85
N GLU A 178 -7.62 9.35 -13.42
CA GLU A 178 -8.87 9.99 -12.99
C GLU A 178 -9.15 9.70 -11.52
N GLN A 179 -8.98 8.45 -11.08
CA GLN A 179 -9.15 8.09 -9.68
C GLN A 179 -8.14 8.80 -8.76
N VAL A 180 -6.88 8.93 -9.18
CA VAL A 180 -5.85 9.68 -8.45
C VAL A 180 -6.29 11.12 -8.22
N LEU A 181 -6.81 11.78 -9.26
CA LEU A 181 -7.26 13.17 -9.17
C LEU A 181 -8.46 13.30 -8.25
N ARG A 182 -9.46 12.42 -8.36
CA ARG A 182 -10.63 12.41 -7.47
C ARG A 182 -10.25 12.19 -6.01
N ILE A 183 -9.29 11.30 -5.73
CA ILE A 183 -8.75 11.08 -4.38
C ILE A 183 -8.10 12.36 -3.85
N ARG A 184 -7.26 13.02 -4.67
CA ARG A 184 -6.63 14.29 -4.31
C ARG A 184 -7.67 15.37 -4.01
N GLU A 185 -8.63 15.57 -4.90
CA GLU A 185 -9.68 16.58 -4.79
C GLU A 185 -10.58 16.38 -3.56
N SER A 186 -10.79 15.12 -3.14
CA SER A 186 -11.57 14.84 -1.95
C SER A 186 -10.95 15.33 -0.65
N GLY A 187 -9.63 15.53 -0.60
CA GLY A 187 -8.89 15.88 0.62
C GLY A 187 -8.96 14.83 1.74
N ALA A 188 -9.54 13.65 1.49
CA ALA A 188 -9.82 12.65 2.52
C ALA A 188 -8.60 11.76 2.86
N PHE A 189 -7.58 11.76 1.99
CA PHE A 189 -6.40 10.90 2.08
C PHE A 189 -5.11 11.71 2.00
N ASP A 190 -4.07 11.24 2.69
CA ASP A 190 -2.76 11.90 2.76
C ASP A 190 -1.86 11.62 1.55
N GLY A 191 -2.29 10.70 0.67
CA GLY A 191 -1.60 10.39 -0.57
C GLY A 191 -2.09 9.09 -1.20
N ILE A 192 -1.31 8.59 -2.16
CA ILE A 192 -1.68 7.44 -2.99
C ILE A 192 -0.57 6.40 -3.04
N HIS A 193 -0.97 5.14 -2.94
CA HIS A 193 -0.15 4.00 -3.28
C HIS A 193 -0.49 3.50 -4.69
N LEU A 194 0.31 3.90 -5.67
CA LEU A 194 0.10 3.56 -7.06
C LEU A 194 0.71 2.20 -7.41
N ILE A 195 -0.12 1.32 -7.99
CA ILE A 195 0.26 0.00 -8.50
C ILE A 195 0.09 0.01 -10.03
N PRO A 196 1.16 0.31 -10.79
CA PRO A 196 1.04 0.63 -12.22
C PRO A 196 0.94 -0.59 -13.14
N VAL A 197 1.21 -1.81 -12.67
CA VAL A 197 1.14 -3.05 -13.46
C VAL A 197 1.90 -2.93 -14.79
N ALA A 198 3.19 -2.58 -14.70
CA ALA A 198 4.10 -2.28 -15.81
C ALA A 198 3.77 -1.03 -16.66
N ARG A 199 2.70 -0.27 -16.35
CA ARG A 199 2.31 0.98 -17.03
C ARG A 199 2.86 2.24 -16.34
N TYR A 200 4.03 2.14 -15.70
CA TYR A 200 4.56 3.22 -14.87
C TYR A 200 4.83 4.50 -15.67
N ARG A 201 5.40 4.37 -16.87
CA ARG A 201 5.78 5.51 -17.71
C ARG A 201 4.56 6.28 -18.19
N GLU A 202 3.52 5.56 -18.57
CA GLU A 202 2.27 6.13 -19.08
C GLU A 202 1.49 6.83 -17.97
N VAL A 203 1.44 6.24 -16.77
CA VAL A 203 0.84 6.92 -15.62
C VAL A 203 1.65 8.16 -15.22
N ALA A 204 2.98 8.06 -15.17
CA ALA A 204 3.84 9.19 -14.82
C ALA A 204 3.65 10.36 -15.80
N ALA A 205 3.77 10.12 -17.11
CA ALA A 205 3.62 11.15 -18.13
C ALA A 205 2.25 11.85 -18.07
N ARG A 206 1.18 11.10 -17.76
CA ARG A 206 -0.18 11.65 -17.70
C ARG A 206 -0.48 12.36 -16.39
N LEU A 207 0.11 11.93 -15.28
CA LEU A 207 0.00 12.66 -14.01
C LEU A 207 0.86 13.93 -14.04
N GLU A 208 2.06 13.89 -14.61
CA GLU A 208 2.90 15.08 -14.77
C GLU A 208 2.19 16.18 -15.55
N SER A 209 1.47 15.85 -16.62
CA SER A 209 0.75 16.86 -17.40
C SER A 209 -0.47 17.47 -16.70
N VAL A 210 -1.04 16.79 -15.70
CA VAL A 210 -2.24 17.24 -14.98
C VAL A 210 -1.92 17.81 -13.60
N LEU A 211 -0.73 17.50 -13.06
CA LEU A 211 -0.25 17.98 -11.76
C LEU A 211 0.75 19.15 -11.88
N ALA A 212 1.26 19.44 -13.08
CA ALA A 212 2.03 20.65 -13.38
C ALA A 212 1.15 21.91 -13.32
#